data_AF-A0A975GYB0-F1
#
_entry.id   AF-A0A975GYB0-F1
#
_cell.length_a   1.000
_cell.length_b   1.000
_cell.length_c   1.000
_cell.angle_alpha   90.00
_cell.angle_beta   90.00
_cell.angle_gamma   90.00
#
_symmetry.space_group_name_H-M   'P 1'
#
loop_
_entity.id
_entity.type
_entity.pdbx_description
1 polymer ?
#
loop_
_entity_poly.entity_id
_entity_poly.type
_entity_poly.pdbx_seq_one_letter_code
_entity_poly.pdbx_strand_id
1 'polypeptide(L)'
;MKRVFSFVTVLGLAIFGFWGTTLHTSAEVKNSEVELASNSMTVSETRIYGLNDSIPNSIPYDRAGWKGTLYKTIQQSTGDMYIVRYSGTVYCSGSCALPYSTVEE
;
A
#
# COMPACT_ATOMS: atom_id res chain seq x y z
N MET A 1 4.11 -65.69 26.15
CA MET A 1 5.28 -65.40 25.28
C MET A 1 6.19 -64.47 26.08
N LYS A 2 7.40 -64.88 26.51
CA LYS A 2 8.69 -64.70 25.80
C LYS A 2 8.83 -63.23 25.32
N ARG A 3 9.81 -62.40 25.66
CA ARG A 3 11.15 -62.55 26.25
C ARG A 3 11.64 -61.16 26.72
N VAL A 4 12.53 -61.24 27.70
CA VAL A 4 13.49 -60.30 28.29
C VAL A 4 14.37 -59.42 27.36
N PHE A 5 14.99 -58.43 28.02
CA PHE A 5 16.19 -57.61 27.72
C PHE A 5 15.95 -56.30 26.93
N SER A 6 16.06 -55.11 27.55
CA SER A 6 17.29 -54.40 27.98
C SER A 6 18.21 -54.09 26.82
N PHE A 7 18.44 -52.81 26.49
CA PHE A 7 19.76 -52.22 26.21
C PHE A 7 19.69 -50.68 26.29
N VAL A 8 20.57 -50.13 27.11
CA VAL A 8 20.95 -48.71 27.20
C VAL A 8 22.13 -48.47 26.26
N THR A 9 22.07 -47.42 25.45
CA THR A 9 23.21 -46.81 24.71
C THR A 9 22.83 -45.34 24.50
N VAL A 10 23.28 -44.36 25.28
CA VAL A 10 24.62 -43.80 25.45
C VAL A 10 25.22 -43.21 24.16
N LEU A 11 25.52 -41.90 24.26
CA LEU A 11 26.49 -41.10 23.51
C LEU A 11 26.11 -40.55 22.13
N GLY A 12 25.93 -39.23 22.07
CA GLY A 12 25.86 -38.46 20.83
C GLY A 12 25.69 -36.95 21.05
N LEU A 13 26.46 -36.36 21.97
CA LEU A 13 26.51 -34.91 22.18
C LEU A 13 27.31 -34.28 21.02
N ALA A 14 26.65 -33.97 19.90
CA ALA A 14 27.26 -33.25 18.79
C ALA A 14 27.08 -31.74 18.99
N ILE A 15 28.05 -31.15 19.67
CA ILE A 15 28.22 -29.69 19.76
C ILE A 15 28.72 -29.24 18.39
N PHE A 16 27.81 -28.87 17.48
CA PHE A 16 28.20 -28.15 16.28
C PHE A 16 28.44 -26.68 16.66
N GLY A 17 29.70 -26.35 16.90
CA GLY A 17 30.16 -24.98 16.88
C GLY A 17 29.93 -24.41 15.48
N PHE A 18 28.88 -23.63 15.30
CA PHE A 18 28.71 -22.82 14.10
C PHE A 18 29.53 -21.56 14.30
N TRP A 19 30.75 -21.60 13.78
CA TRP A 19 31.63 -20.44 13.71
C TRP A 19 30.95 -19.39 12.83
N GLY A 20 30.70 -18.23 13.42
CA GLY A 20 30.04 -17.12 12.75
C GLY A 20 30.79 -16.70 11.50
N THR A 21 30.05 -16.61 10.40
CA THR A 21 30.42 -15.69 9.33
C THR A 21 29.53 -14.47 9.52
N THR A 22 30.16 -13.35 9.87
CA THR A 22 29.51 -12.05 9.75
C THR A 22 29.23 -11.86 8.27
N LEU A 23 27.97 -11.95 7.85
CA LEU A 23 27.58 -11.38 6.56
C LEU A 23 27.79 -9.87 6.68
N HIS A 24 28.98 -9.43 6.28
CA HIS A 24 29.25 -8.03 6.01
C HIS A 24 28.47 -7.72 4.74
N THR A 25 27.20 -7.34 4.90
CA THR A 25 26.45 -6.72 3.82
C THR A 25 27.11 -5.38 3.59
N SER A 26 27.94 -5.28 2.56
CA SER A 26 28.23 -4.00 1.96
C SER A 26 26.91 -3.55 1.36
N ALA A 27 26.16 -2.71 2.10
CA ALA A 27 25.21 -1.83 1.47
C ALA A 27 26.05 -1.00 0.49
N GLU A 28 26.04 -1.38 -0.78
CA GLU A 28 26.39 -0.44 -1.83
C GLU A 28 25.47 0.74 -1.59
N VAL A 29 26.07 1.86 -1.14
CA VAL A 29 25.48 3.17 -1.35
C VAL A 29 25.49 3.33 -2.85
N LYS A 30 24.50 2.73 -3.50
CA LYS A 30 24.11 3.08 -4.85
C LYS A 30 23.79 4.55 -4.71
N ASN A 31 24.68 5.36 -5.26
CA ASN A 31 24.49 6.77 -5.46
C ASN A 31 23.19 6.89 -6.26
N SER A 32 22.06 6.92 -5.56
CA SER A 32 20.78 7.21 -6.15
C SER A 32 20.86 8.68 -6.48
N GLU A 33 21.35 8.95 -7.69
CA GLU A 33 20.73 9.93 -8.55
C GLU A 33 19.26 10.02 -8.15
N VAL A 34 18.84 11.22 -7.76
CA VAL A 34 17.47 11.50 -7.39
C VAL A 34 16.63 11.29 -8.65
N GLU A 35 16.33 10.03 -8.96
CA GLU A 35 15.21 9.66 -9.77
C GLU A 35 14.02 10.21 -8.99
N LEU A 36 13.53 11.37 -9.44
CA LEU A 36 12.22 11.88 -9.05
C LEU A 36 11.22 10.80 -9.45
N ALA A 37 11.04 9.80 -8.61
CA ALA A 37 10.10 8.72 -8.80
C ALA A 37 8.72 9.38 -8.94
N SER A 38 8.22 9.42 -10.18
CA SER A 38 6.88 9.88 -10.47
C SER A 38 5.94 8.85 -9.88
N ASN A 39 5.44 9.11 -8.68
CA ASN A 39 4.47 8.23 -8.03
C ASN A 39 3.08 8.49 -8.62
N SER A 40 2.31 7.42 -8.80
CA SER A 40 0.91 7.51 -9.21
C SER A 40 0.04 6.66 -8.30
N MET A 41 -1.18 7.11 -8.05
CA MET A 41 -2.17 6.33 -7.31
C MET A 41 -3.58 6.65 -7.80
N THR A 42 -4.49 5.71 -7.60
CA THR A 42 -5.91 5.94 -7.85
C THR A 42 -6.56 6.52 -6.60
N VAL A 43 -7.26 7.64 -6.75
CA VAL A 43 -8.06 8.24 -5.67
C VAL A 43 -9.53 8.27 -6.06
N SER A 44 -10.38 8.27 -5.04
CA SER A 44 -11.82 8.49 -5.17
C SER A 44 -12.25 9.65 -4.29
N GLU A 45 -13.13 10.50 -4.80
CA GLU A 45 -13.75 11.59 -4.05
C GLU A 45 -15.26 11.55 -4.26
N THR A 46 -16.01 11.62 -3.16
CA THR A 46 -17.47 11.71 -3.19
C THR A 46 -17.89 13.17 -2.97
N ARG A 47 -18.79 13.66 -3.80
CA ARG A 47 -19.40 14.99 -3.68
C ARG A 47 -20.92 14.87 -3.67
N ILE A 48 -21.55 15.81 -2.96
CA ILE A 48 -23.00 15.94 -2.89
C ILE A 48 -23.39 17.17 -3.70
N TYR A 49 -24.41 17.03 -4.54
CA TYR A 49 -24.97 18.09 -5.36
C TYR A 49 -26.47 18.17 -5.13
N GLY A 50 -27.03 19.38 -5.17
CA GLY A 50 -28.47 19.60 -5.20
C GLY A 50 -29.11 19.12 -6.51
N LEU A 51 -30.43 18.94 -6.51
CA LEU A 51 -31.16 18.44 -7.70
C LEU A 51 -31.06 19.34 -8.93
N ASN A 52 -30.84 20.64 -8.72
CA ASN A 52 -30.75 21.64 -9.79
C ASN A 52 -29.29 22.03 -10.12
N ASP A 53 -28.31 21.41 -9.47
CA ASP A 53 -26.91 21.73 -9.69
C ASP A 53 -26.41 21.08 -10.99
N SER A 54 -25.59 21.82 -11.74
CA SER A 54 -24.88 21.26 -12.88
C SER A 54 -23.73 20.38 -12.39
N ILE A 55 -23.90 19.06 -12.48
CA ILE A 55 -22.89 18.08 -12.04
C ILE A 55 -21.82 17.92 -13.13
N PRO A 56 -20.56 18.32 -12.88
CA PRO A 56 -19.50 18.18 -13.86
C PRO A 56 -19.11 16.71 -14.07
N ASN A 57 -18.64 16.38 -15.27
CA ASN A 57 -18.14 15.03 -15.58
C ASN A 57 -16.73 14.77 -15.04
N SER A 58 -15.99 15.82 -14.69
CA SER A 58 -14.67 15.71 -14.07
C SER A 58 -14.42 16.84 -13.08
N ILE A 59 -13.49 16.61 -12.15
CA ILE A 59 -13.05 17.59 -11.16
C ILE A 59 -11.51 17.57 -11.06
N PRO A 60 -10.87 18.71 -10.83
CA PRO A 60 -9.45 18.73 -10.52
C PRO A 60 -9.21 18.16 -9.12
N TYR A 61 -8.09 17.47 -8.96
CA TYR A 61 -7.56 17.02 -7.67
C TYR A 61 -6.19 17.66 -7.45
N ASP A 62 -6.02 18.35 -6.33
CA ASP A 62 -4.76 18.93 -5.88
C ASP A 62 -4.73 18.88 -4.35
N ARG A 63 -4.14 17.81 -3.79
CA ARG A 63 -4.01 17.62 -2.33
C ARG A 63 -2.69 16.93 -1.99
N ALA A 64 -2.02 17.41 -0.94
CA ALA A 64 -0.79 16.79 -0.40
C ALA A 64 0.31 16.50 -1.45
N GLY A 65 0.43 17.36 -2.45
CA GLY A 65 1.39 17.21 -3.56
C GLY A 65 0.94 16.31 -4.71
N TRP A 66 -0.22 15.66 -4.58
CA TRP A 66 -0.82 14.85 -5.63
C TRP A 66 -1.74 15.69 -6.50
N LYS A 67 -1.54 15.61 -7.82
CA LYS A 67 -2.32 16.35 -8.81
C LYS A 67 -2.88 15.44 -9.88
N GLY A 68 -4.10 15.73 -10.33
CA GLY A 68 -4.72 15.00 -11.44
C GLY A 68 -6.14 15.46 -11.72
N THR A 69 -6.82 14.73 -12.59
CA THR A 69 -8.24 14.93 -12.88
C THR A 69 -9.00 13.67 -12.52
N LEU A 70 -10.06 13.82 -11.72
CA LEU A 70 -10.96 12.73 -11.39
C LEU A 70 -12.17 12.79 -12.30
N TYR A 71 -12.60 11.64 -12.77
CA TYR A 71 -13.74 11.50 -13.67
C TYR A 71 -14.91 10.89 -12.92
N LYS A 72 -16.11 11.34 -13.24
CA LYS A 72 -17.35 10.84 -12.65
C LYS A 72 -17.50 9.36 -12.98
N THR A 73 -17.61 8.52 -11.96
CA THR A 73 -17.80 7.07 -12.11
C THR A 73 -19.18 6.63 -11.69
N ILE A 74 -19.74 7.25 -10.65
CA ILE A 74 -21.06 6.93 -10.13
C ILE A 74 -21.83 8.23 -9.89
N GLN A 75 -23.11 8.23 -10.25
CA GLN A 75 -24.07 9.26 -9.86
C GLN A 75 -25.35 8.56 -9.41
N GLN A 76 -25.75 8.80 -8.16
CA GLN A 76 -26.95 8.23 -7.56
C GLN A 76 -27.85 9.36 -7.07
N SER A 77 -29.15 9.26 -7.35
CA SER A 77 -30.15 10.16 -6.77
C SER A 77 -30.70 9.54 -5.49
N THR A 78 -30.85 10.34 -4.44
CA THR A 78 -31.53 9.95 -3.20
C THR A 78 -32.98 10.45 -3.16
N GLY A 79 -33.44 11.14 -4.20
CA GLY A 79 -34.71 11.87 -4.22
C GLY A 79 -34.56 13.37 -3.93
N ASP A 80 -33.67 13.73 -3.02
CA ASP A 80 -33.44 15.13 -2.59
C ASP A 80 -32.12 15.72 -3.07
N MET A 81 -31.18 14.87 -3.48
CA MET A 81 -29.84 15.25 -3.91
C MET A 81 -29.20 14.16 -4.78
N TYR A 82 -28.07 14.51 -5.39
CA TYR A 82 -27.19 13.58 -6.06
C TYR A 82 -25.93 13.31 -5.25
N ILE A 83 -25.63 12.05 -5.02
CA ILE A 83 -24.34 11.58 -4.51
C ILE A 83 -23.51 11.15 -5.72
N VAL A 84 -22.37 11.80 -5.91
CA VAL A 84 -21.53 11.61 -7.10
C VAL A 84 -20.14 11.20 -6.66
N ARG A 85 -19.68 10.03 -7.14
CA ARG A 85 -18.31 9.56 -6.94
C ARG A 85 -17.48 9.88 -8.18
N TYR A 86 -16.34 10.50 -7.95
CA TYR A 86 -15.29 10.72 -8.93
C TYR A 86 -14.11 9.80 -8.61
N SER A 87 -13.46 9.27 -9.64
CA SER A 87 -12.26 8.46 -9.49
C SER A 87 -11.26 8.79 -10.60
N GLY A 88 -9.98 8.68 -10.31
CA GLY A 88 -8.94 8.92 -11.30
C GLY A 88 -7.55 8.68 -10.75
N THR A 89 -6.59 8.56 -11.67
CA THR A 89 -5.18 8.48 -11.33
C THR A 89 -4.63 9.88 -11.11
N VAL A 90 -3.97 10.07 -9.97
CA VAL A 90 -3.25 11.29 -9.62
C VAL A 90 -1.77 11.00 -9.58
N TYR A 91 -0.98 12.02 -9.87
CA TYR A 91 0.46 11.93 -10.00
C TYR A 91 1.12 12.85 -8.99
N CYS A 92 2.25 12.41 -8.48
CA CYS A 92 3.13 13.15 -7.61
C CYS A 92 4.52 13.19 -8.23
N SER A 93 5.16 14.35 -8.16
CA SER A 93 6.59 14.50 -8.43
C SER A 93 7.30 14.95 -7.15
N GLY A 94 8.27 14.15 -6.66
CA GLY A 94 9.00 14.44 -5.43
C GLY A 94 8.40 13.73 -4.20
N SER A 95 8.53 14.35 -3.02
CA SER A 95 8.05 13.79 -1.75
C SER A 95 6.58 14.12 -1.52
N CYS A 96 5.67 13.19 -1.82
CA CYS A 96 4.25 13.35 -1.48
C CYS A 96 3.84 12.47 -0.30
N ALA A 97 3.01 13.03 0.58
CA ALA A 97 2.39 12.27 1.65
C ALA A 97 1.28 11.39 1.06
N LEU A 98 1.20 10.13 1.47
CA LEU A 98 0.06 9.29 1.11
C LEU A 98 -1.22 9.90 1.73
N PRO A 99 -2.30 10.09 0.96
CA PRO A 99 -3.58 10.47 1.54
C PRO A 99 -4.02 9.30 2.42
N TYR A 100 -4.23 9.59 3.70
CA TYR A 100 -4.63 8.59 4.68
C TYR A 100 -5.92 7.91 4.22
N SER A 101 -5.84 6.66 3.77
CA SER A 101 -7.02 5.82 3.59
C SER A 101 -7.36 5.26 4.96
N THR A 102 -8.50 5.66 5.54
CA THR A 102 -9.10 4.88 6.62
C THR A 102 -9.51 3.53 6.01
N VAL A 103 -8.68 2.52 6.25
CA VAL A 103 -9.10 1.12 6.11
C VAL A 103 -10.08 0.91 7.26
N GLU A 104 -11.38 0.94 6.98
CA GLU A 104 -12.35 0.36 7.91
C GLU A 104 -12.16 -1.15 7.89
N GLU A 105 -11.88 -1.69 9.07
CA GLU A 105 -11.62 -3.10 9.40
C GLU A 105 -12.90 -3.94 9.34
#